data_AF-A0A3E2WE86-F1
#
_entry.id   AF-A0A3E2WE86-F1
#
_cell.length_a   1.000
_cell.length_b   1.000
_cell.length_c   1.000
_cell.angle_alpha   90.00
_cell.angle_beta   90.00
_cell.angle_gamma   90.00
#
_symmetry.space_group_name_H-M   'P 1'
#
loop_
_entity.id
_entity.type
_entity.pdbx_description
1 polymer ?
#
loop_
_entity_poly.entity_id
_entity_poly.type
_entity_poly.pdbx_seq_one_letter_code
_entity_poly.pdbx_strand_id
1 'polypeptide(L)'
;MENKTGQFIARRRKEIGLTQKELAERLGVTNKAVSKWETGGGMPDVSVLETLAGVLEVSVDELLRGERETEQVILPPVQNMKRGRLITGSVTGILALAVFALQMFYLIVGRTLHFEYIIDSLFYIVNGFIIVMAAASLGMLVRKKWIRNIGLAAGGILFLMNLVYGLHSGGGQSSVISVSPDLKHMAVMKYEEEAGRVTTYLNQRLCFAKVSDQFPYTADRDMKLQWLADDVCAVTYTSPDDGNVHQYVLTYGDRGNGITSDYVYTVITGKWDGIGKNLAGWEIERGIDGITIRTASQTEETYTFDECVQFGTLAVALCRNGLPQWTIVLDESCVIGKNNFLEEGGTITLCRVTMDKSAPMQFYQTQAPIDFDTEYEPMDKTERGKDLQKEMRSILKEDPALTNYDADIYGSAKVVTDSEDIFWIARCAMEENDKRQAVNGIDVSRQIEHMELMAGDRFDYLMKINSRDTYIDPNHPAEKSETEGETTYRIMKGEGAYLAFQVSYGTDGSVGLDPPAMKKEIDTREKKEYSYYVPGDKEDTP
;
A
#
# COMPACT_ATOMS: atom_id res chain seq x y z
N MET A 1 14.27 -63.47 -69.33
CA MET A 1 15.08 -62.77 -68.32
C MET A 1 15.17 -61.31 -68.74
N GLU A 2 14.79 -60.38 -67.86
CA GLU A 2 14.97 -58.94 -68.11
C GLU A 2 16.43 -58.63 -68.39
N ASN A 3 16.73 -57.93 -69.49
CA ASN A 3 18.08 -57.49 -69.84
C ASN A 3 18.50 -56.27 -69.00
N LYS A 4 18.60 -56.44 -67.67
CA LYS A 4 18.97 -55.34 -66.76
C LYS A 4 20.39 -54.83 -67.03
N THR A 5 21.35 -55.74 -67.24
CA THR A 5 22.74 -55.42 -67.52
C THR A 5 22.91 -54.65 -68.84
N GLY A 6 22.30 -55.11 -69.94
CA GLY A 6 22.40 -54.41 -71.23
C GLY A 6 21.74 -53.04 -71.23
N GLN A 7 20.60 -52.89 -70.54
CA GLN A 7 19.97 -51.58 -70.33
C GLN A 7 20.85 -50.66 -69.47
N PHE A 8 21.51 -51.21 -68.44
CA PHE A 8 22.45 -50.47 -67.61
C PHE A 8 23.68 -49.99 -68.39
N ILE A 9 24.27 -50.86 -69.21
CA ILE A 9 25.37 -50.51 -70.15
C ILE A 9 24.92 -49.37 -71.06
N ALA A 10 23.75 -49.49 -71.70
CA ALA A 10 23.23 -48.49 -72.62
C ALA A 10 22.98 -47.14 -71.93
N ARG A 11 22.44 -47.18 -70.70
CA ARG A 11 22.18 -45.97 -69.90
C ARG A 11 23.48 -45.29 -69.51
N ARG A 12 24.43 -46.02 -68.92
CA ARG A 12 25.74 -45.48 -68.50
C ARG A 12 26.52 -44.91 -69.69
N ARG A 13 26.57 -45.64 -70.81
CA ARG A 13 27.21 -45.16 -72.04
C ARG A 13 26.65 -43.81 -72.50
N LYS A 14 25.32 -43.65 -72.47
CA LYS A 14 24.66 -42.39 -72.84
C LYS A 14 24.94 -41.27 -71.85
N GLU A 15 24.97 -41.57 -70.54
CA GLU A 15 25.27 -40.59 -69.49
C GLU A 15 26.69 -40.02 -69.61
N ILE A 16 27.65 -40.82 -70.06
CA ILE A 16 29.03 -40.36 -70.34
C ILE A 16 29.22 -39.88 -71.79
N GLY A 17 28.14 -39.78 -72.58
CA GLY A 17 28.14 -39.15 -73.91
C GLY A 17 28.76 -39.96 -75.04
N LEU A 18 28.97 -41.28 -74.89
CA LEU A 18 29.58 -42.12 -75.92
C LEU A 18 28.54 -42.71 -76.88
N THR A 19 28.88 -42.87 -78.16
CA THR A 19 28.14 -43.69 -79.13
C THR A 19 28.50 -45.18 -78.99
N GLN A 20 27.66 -46.09 -79.51
CA GLN A 20 27.98 -47.54 -79.51
C GLN A 20 29.28 -47.83 -80.28
N LYS A 21 29.58 -47.05 -81.32
CA LYS A 21 30.82 -47.17 -82.10
C LYS A 21 32.04 -46.80 -81.27
N GLU A 22 32.00 -45.65 -80.58
CA GLU A 22 33.11 -45.19 -79.74
C GLU A 22 33.34 -46.09 -78.53
N LEU A 23 32.26 -46.62 -77.92
CA LEU A 23 32.41 -47.62 -76.86
C LEU A 23 33.08 -48.90 -77.40
N ALA A 24 32.67 -49.37 -78.58
CA ALA A 24 33.27 -50.55 -79.19
C ALA A 24 34.76 -50.36 -79.51
N GLU A 25 35.14 -49.17 -80.03
CA GLU A 25 36.53 -48.80 -80.29
C GLU A 25 37.38 -48.79 -79.02
N ARG A 26 36.87 -48.23 -77.92
CA ARG A 26 37.57 -48.20 -76.62
C ARG A 26 37.75 -49.59 -76.00
N LEU A 27 36.86 -50.53 -76.32
CA LEU A 27 36.90 -51.90 -75.80
C LEU A 27 37.61 -52.89 -76.73
N GLY A 28 38.01 -52.46 -77.94
CA GLY A 28 38.61 -53.34 -78.95
C GLY A 28 37.63 -54.39 -79.50
N VAL A 29 36.32 -54.12 -79.46
CA VAL A 29 35.27 -55.03 -79.94
C VAL A 29 34.52 -54.44 -81.14
N THR A 30 33.67 -55.25 -81.79
CA THR A 30 32.84 -54.74 -82.90
C THR A 30 31.64 -53.95 -82.38
N ASN A 31 31.23 -52.90 -83.11
CA ASN A 31 30.01 -52.14 -82.82
C ASN A 31 28.76 -53.06 -82.72
N LYS A 32 28.71 -54.12 -83.55
CA LYS A 32 27.68 -55.16 -83.47
C LYS A 32 27.65 -55.87 -82.11
N ALA A 33 28.80 -56.11 -81.48
CA ALA A 33 28.86 -56.74 -80.16
C ALA A 33 28.23 -55.85 -79.07
N VAL A 34 28.58 -54.56 -79.05
CA VAL A 34 27.97 -53.59 -78.11
C VAL A 34 26.46 -53.48 -78.30
N SER A 35 26.00 -53.36 -79.56
CA SER A 35 24.57 -53.34 -79.88
C SER A 35 23.84 -54.61 -79.40
N LYS A 36 24.49 -55.78 -79.55
CA LYS A 36 23.96 -57.07 -79.08
C LYS A 36 23.82 -57.11 -77.56
N TRP A 37 24.78 -56.56 -76.81
CA TRP A 37 24.71 -56.50 -75.35
C TRP A 37 23.58 -55.56 -74.89
N GLU A 38 23.52 -54.35 -75.45
CA GLU A 38 22.50 -53.36 -75.09
C GLU A 38 21.07 -53.81 -75.40
N THR A 39 20.89 -54.62 -76.45
CA THR A 39 19.57 -55.16 -76.85
C THR A 39 19.23 -56.52 -76.24
N GLY A 40 20.16 -57.13 -75.49
CA GLY A 40 19.91 -58.36 -74.72
C GLY A 40 20.15 -59.65 -75.50
N GLY A 41 20.80 -59.55 -76.66
CA GLY A 41 21.19 -60.69 -77.49
C GLY A 41 22.46 -61.41 -77.03
N GLY A 42 23.05 -61.04 -75.89
CA GLY A 42 24.23 -61.69 -75.31
C GLY A 42 24.87 -60.85 -74.21
N MET A 43 25.83 -61.42 -73.49
CA MET A 43 26.60 -60.73 -72.45
C MET A 43 28.02 -60.39 -72.94
N PRO A 44 28.65 -59.33 -72.40
CA PRO A 44 30.09 -59.11 -72.58
C PRO A 44 30.87 -60.31 -72.03
N ASP A 45 31.93 -60.69 -72.74
CA ASP A 45 32.84 -61.75 -72.28
C ASP A 45 33.56 -61.28 -71.01
N VAL A 46 33.90 -62.23 -70.13
CA VAL A 46 34.63 -61.96 -68.88
C VAL A 46 35.91 -61.17 -69.14
N SER A 47 36.59 -61.45 -70.26
CA SER A 47 37.80 -60.73 -70.69
C SER A 47 37.59 -59.23 -70.97
N VAL A 48 36.36 -58.78 -71.24
CA VAL A 48 36.02 -57.39 -71.56
C VAL A 48 35.31 -56.68 -70.40
N LEU A 49 34.82 -57.41 -69.39
CA LEU A 49 34.04 -56.86 -68.28
C LEU A 49 34.79 -55.80 -67.47
N GLU A 50 36.07 -56.03 -67.16
CA GLU A 50 36.88 -55.10 -66.37
C GLU A 50 37.12 -53.79 -67.13
N THR A 51 37.49 -53.88 -68.41
CA THR A 51 37.67 -52.72 -69.29
C THR A 51 36.34 -51.99 -69.51
N LEU A 52 35.23 -52.71 -69.67
CA LEU A 52 33.89 -52.14 -69.83
C LEU A 52 33.45 -51.39 -68.57
N ALA A 53 33.64 -51.98 -67.39
CA ALA A 53 33.38 -51.33 -66.10
C ALA A 53 34.22 -50.05 -65.95
N GLY A 54 35.52 -50.12 -66.30
CA GLY A 54 36.42 -48.97 -66.29
C GLY A 54 35.98 -47.83 -67.23
N VAL A 55 35.57 -48.14 -68.46
CA VAL A 55 35.10 -47.13 -69.42
C VAL A 55 33.76 -46.51 -68.99
N LEU A 56 32.89 -47.27 -68.30
CA LEU A 56 31.57 -46.82 -67.86
C LEU A 56 31.54 -46.15 -66.47
N GLU A 57 32.70 -46.07 -65.80
CA GLU A 57 32.88 -45.54 -64.44
C GLU A 57 31.93 -46.21 -63.42
N VAL A 58 31.92 -47.55 -63.45
CA VAL A 58 31.16 -48.41 -62.53
C VAL A 58 32.03 -49.60 -62.13
N SER A 59 31.69 -50.30 -61.06
CA SER A 59 32.32 -51.57 -60.73
C SER A 59 31.77 -52.72 -61.60
N VAL A 60 32.53 -53.82 -61.71
CA VAL A 60 32.07 -55.04 -62.41
C VAL A 60 30.82 -55.62 -61.72
N ASP A 61 30.71 -55.51 -60.39
CA ASP A 61 29.54 -55.98 -59.65
C ASP A 61 28.28 -55.17 -59.99
N GLU A 62 28.38 -53.83 -60.02
CA GLU A 62 27.29 -52.94 -60.47
C GLU A 62 26.88 -53.23 -61.92
N LEU A 63 27.87 -53.47 -62.79
CA LEU A 63 27.65 -53.82 -64.19
C LEU A 63 26.84 -55.12 -64.32
N LEU A 64 27.22 -56.16 -63.57
CA LEU A 64 26.53 -57.46 -63.59
C LEU A 64 25.14 -57.41 -62.94
N ARG A 65 24.95 -56.60 -61.89
CA ARG A 65 23.64 -56.38 -61.26
C ARG A 65 22.70 -55.51 -62.10
N GLY A 66 23.26 -54.65 -62.95
CA GLY A 66 22.49 -53.72 -63.79
C GLY A 66 21.94 -52.51 -63.02
N GLU A 67 22.52 -52.20 -61.85
CA GLU A 67 22.15 -51.06 -61.00
C GLU A 67 23.37 -50.58 -60.21
N ARG A 68 23.41 -49.28 -59.87
CA ARG A 68 24.46 -48.74 -58.99
C ARG A 68 24.22 -49.19 -57.56
N GLU A 69 25.31 -49.44 -56.82
CA GLU A 69 25.19 -49.58 -55.37
C GLU A 69 24.87 -48.20 -54.79
N THR A 70 23.67 -48.07 -54.22
CA THR A 70 23.29 -46.86 -53.49
C THR A 70 24.16 -46.79 -52.24
N GLU A 71 25.18 -45.94 -52.24
CA GLU A 71 25.99 -45.67 -51.06
C GLU A 71 25.06 -45.19 -49.95
N GLN A 72 24.80 -46.07 -48.97
CA GLN A 72 24.01 -45.70 -47.81
C GLN A 72 24.78 -44.64 -47.05
N VAL A 73 24.29 -43.40 -47.09
CA VAL A 73 24.73 -42.35 -46.19
C VAL A 73 24.48 -42.84 -44.77
N ILE A 74 25.51 -43.36 -44.11
CA ILE A 74 25.50 -43.68 -42.69
C ILE A 74 25.41 -42.33 -41.97
N LEU A 75 24.19 -41.86 -41.75
CA LEU A 75 23.93 -40.82 -40.77
C LEU A 75 24.47 -41.34 -39.44
N PRO A 76 25.28 -40.56 -38.70
CA PRO A 76 25.80 -41.01 -37.41
C PRO A 76 24.61 -41.42 -36.51
N PRO A 77 24.75 -42.49 -35.71
CA PRO A 77 23.67 -42.97 -34.88
C PRO A 77 23.14 -41.82 -34.02
N VAL A 78 21.85 -41.52 -34.15
CA VAL A 78 21.18 -40.53 -33.31
C VAL A 78 21.29 -41.05 -31.88
N GLN A 79 22.19 -40.46 -31.09
CA GLN A 79 22.34 -40.78 -29.68
C GLN A 79 21.01 -40.43 -28.99
N ASN A 80 20.19 -41.45 -28.74
CA ASN A 80 18.95 -41.31 -28.00
C ASN A 80 19.30 -40.92 -26.56
N MET A 81 18.85 -39.73 -26.14
CA MET A 81 18.96 -39.35 -24.74
C MET A 81 18.21 -40.37 -23.88
N LYS A 82 18.86 -40.82 -22.80
CA LYS A 82 18.20 -41.63 -21.77
C LYS A 82 16.94 -40.90 -21.34
N ARG A 83 15.75 -41.52 -21.44
CA ARG A 83 14.44 -40.92 -21.15
C ARG A 83 14.45 -40.12 -19.83
N GLY A 84 15.12 -40.63 -18.79
CA GLY A 84 15.26 -39.93 -17.50
C GLY A 84 15.91 -38.55 -17.61
N ARG A 85 17.00 -38.39 -18.36
CA ARG A 85 17.68 -37.09 -18.52
C ARG A 85 16.80 -36.06 -19.25
N LEU A 86 16.02 -36.52 -20.23
CA LEU A 86 15.08 -35.65 -20.94
C LEU A 86 13.96 -35.19 -19.99
N ILE A 87 13.37 -36.11 -19.23
CA ILE A 87 12.30 -35.79 -18.27
C ILE A 87 12.81 -34.82 -17.20
N THR A 88 13.95 -35.11 -16.56
CA THR A 88 14.54 -34.22 -15.54
C THR A 88 14.84 -32.84 -16.11
N GLY A 89 15.50 -32.77 -17.27
CA GLY A 89 15.82 -31.49 -17.91
C GLY A 89 14.57 -30.67 -18.26
N SER A 90 13.51 -31.31 -18.76
CA SER A 90 12.24 -30.65 -19.07
C SER A 90 11.53 -30.17 -17.80
N VAL A 91 11.46 -30.98 -16.75
CA VAL A 91 10.84 -30.60 -15.47
C VAL A 91 11.56 -29.41 -14.84
N THR A 92 12.90 -29.45 -14.78
CA THR A 92 13.70 -28.31 -14.27
C THR A 92 13.48 -27.05 -15.11
N GLY A 93 13.39 -27.19 -16.44
CA GLY A 93 13.14 -26.06 -17.34
C GLY A 93 11.76 -25.45 -17.17
N ILE A 94 10.72 -26.28 -17.03
CA ILE A 94 9.34 -25.83 -16.76
C ILE A 94 9.27 -25.09 -15.41
N LEU A 95 9.90 -25.63 -14.37
CA LEU A 95 9.95 -24.97 -13.07
C LEU A 95 10.71 -23.64 -13.13
N ALA A 96 11.83 -23.57 -13.87
CA ALA A 96 12.54 -22.30 -14.09
C ALA A 96 11.66 -21.25 -14.79
N LEU A 97 10.90 -21.67 -15.83
CA LEU A 97 9.96 -20.81 -16.54
C LEU A 97 8.79 -20.36 -15.65
N ALA A 98 8.29 -21.22 -14.78
CA ALA A 98 7.22 -20.87 -13.83
C ALA A 98 7.69 -19.81 -12.82
N VAL A 99 8.88 -19.99 -12.22
CA VAL A 99 9.46 -19.01 -11.29
C VAL A 99 9.79 -17.71 -12.02
N PHE A 100 10.30 -17.78 -13.26
CA PHE A 100 10.53 -16.60 -14.10
C PHE A 100 9.22 -15.85 -14.43
N ALA A 101 8.14 -16.57 -14.75
CA ALA A 101 6.84 -15.97 -15.00
C ALA A 101 6.29 -15.27 -13.74
N LEU A 102 6.45 -15.88 -12.56
CA LEU A 102 6.11 -15.25 -11.28
C LEU A 102 6.93 -13.98 -11.04
N GLN A 103 8.24 -14.03 -11.32
CA GLN A 103 9.14 -12.87 -11.19
C GLN A 103 8.75 -11.73 -12.16
N MET A 104 8.39 -12.06 -13.40
CA MET A 104 7.89 -11.06 -14.36
C MET A 104 6.53 -10.49 -13.95
N PHE A 105 5.64 -11.33 -13.42
CA PHE A 105 4.36 -10.89 -12.86
C PHE A 105 4.58 -9.91 -11.70
N TYR A 106 5.51 -10.19 -10.79
CA TYR A 106 5.91 -9.27 -9.73
C TYR A 106 6.42 -7.92 -10.29
N LEU A 107 7.33 -7.96 -11.28
CA LEU A 107 7.90 -6.74 -11.86
C LEU A 107 6.86 -5.85 -12.56
N ILE A 108 5.81 -6.46 -13.15
CA ILE A 108 4.75 -5.74 -13.86
C ILE A 108 3.64 -5.28 -12.91
N VAL A 109 3.15 -6.18 -12.05
CA VAL A 109 1.96 -5.95 -11.20
C VAL A 109 2.37 -5.58 -9.78
N GLY A 110 3.23 -6.38 -9.15
CA GLY A 110 3.64 -6.18 -7.75
C GLY A 110 4.28 -4.82 -7.50
N ARG A 111 5.22 -4.41 -8.36
CA ARG A 111 5.88 -3.10 -8.25
C ARG A 111 4.91 -1.93 -8.45
N THR A 112 3.95 -2.07 -9.36
CA THR A 112 2.91 -1.06 -9.61
C THR A 112 1.96 -0.91 -8.42
N LEU A 113 1.81 -1.96 -7.61
CA LEU A 113 1.02 -1.94 -6.37
C LEU A 113 1.85 -1.58 -5.12
N HIS A 114 3.08 -1.08 -5.30
CA HIS A 114 4.03 -0.73 -4.23
C HIS A 114 4.39 -1.91 -3.29
N PHE A 115 4.37 -3.14 -3.81
CA PHE A 115 4.94 -4.30 -3.11
C PHE A 115 6.43 -4.44 -3.45
N GLU A 116 7.23 -4.62 -2.40
CA GLU A 116 8.66 -4.84 -2.50
C GLU A 116 9.07 -6.12 -1.77
N TYR A 117 10.23 -6.66 -2.12
CA TYR A 117 10.83 -7.74 -1.35
C TYR A 117 11.16 -7.26 0.07
N ILE A 118 10.88 -8.08 1.09
CA ILE A 118 11.16 -7.79 2.50
C ILE A 118 12.65 -7.53 2.73
N ILE A 119 13.50 -8.24 1.99
CA ILE A 119 14.95 -8.08 1.99
C ILE A 119 15.40 -7.93 0.54
N ASP A 120 16.19 -6.91 0.24
CA ASP A 120 16.59 -6.60 -1.14
C ASP A 120 17.40 -7.74 -1.79
N SER A 121 18.17 -8.49 -1.00
CA SER A 121 18.90 -9.67 -1.48
C SER A 121 18.00 -10.79 -2.02
N LEU A 122 16.72 -10.88 -1.60
CA LEU A 122 15.80 -11.90 -2.11
C LEU A 122 15.56 -11.78 -3.61
N PHE A 123 15.51 -10.56 -4.13
CA PHE A 123 15.39 -10.30 -5.56
C PHE A 123 16.51 -11.00 -6.34
N TYR A 124 17.76 -10.87 -5.86
CA TYR A 124 18.93 -11.48 -6.48
C TYR A 124 18.97 -13.00 -6.27
N ILE A 125 18.57 -13.49 -5.10
CA ILE A 125 18.47 -14.93 -4.83
C ILE A 125 17.49 -15.62 -5.79
N VAL A 126 16.30 -15.04 -5.99
CA VAL A 126 15.29 -15.58 -6.93
C VAL A 126 15.84 -15.59 -8.36
N ASN A 127 16.46 -14.49 -8.79
CA ASN A 127 17.08 -14.41 -10.13
C ASN A 127 18.21 -15.43 -10.29
N GLY A 128 19.07 -15.60 -9.28
CA GLY A 128 20.13 -16.60 -9.27
C GLY A 128 19.58 -18.02 -9.40
N PHE A 129 18.49 -18.34 -8.68
CA PHE A 129 17.82 -19.65 -8.77
C PHE A 129 17.28 -19.92 -10.18
N ILE A 130 16.65 -18.93 -10.82
CA ILE A 130 16.18 -19.02 -12.21
C ILE A 130 17.35 -19.32 -13.15
N ILE A 131 18.46 -18.57 -13.03
CA ILE A 131 19.65 -18.74 -13.89
C ILE A 131 20.23 -20.14 -13.75
N VAL A 132 20.43 -20.62 -12.51
CA VAL A 132 21.00 -21.95 -12.24
C VAL A 132 20.09 -23.05 -12.79
N MET A 133 18.79 -22.95 -12.58
CA MET A 133 17.81 -23.92 -13.07
C MET A 133 17.73 -23.94 -14.61
N ALA A 134 17.73 -22.77 -15.24
CA ALA A 134 17.74 -22.65 -16.70
C ALA A 134 19.04 -23.23 -17.31
N ALA A 135 20.19 -22.92 -16.71
CA ALA A 135 21.48 -23.47 -17.13
C ALA A 135 21.55 -25.01 -16.94
N ALA A 136 21.03 -25.53 -15.83
CA ALA A 136 20.93 -26.96 -15.59
C ALA A 136 20.01 -27.66 -16.60
N SER A 137 18.84 -27.10 -16.87
CA SER A 137 17.90 -27.60 -17.90
C SER A 137 18.56 -27.61 -19.28
N LEU A 138 19.22 -26.53 -19.67
CA LEU A 138 19.96 -26.42 -20.93
C LEU A 138 21.09 -27.46 -21.02
N GLY A 139 21.85 -27.62 -19.92
CA GLY A 139 22.89 -28.64 -19.78
C GLY A 139 22.38 -30.07 -19.99
N MET A 140 21.16 -30.35 -19.54
CA MET A 140 20.51 -31.64 -19.69
C MET A 140 19.90 -31.84 -21.08
N LEU A 141 19.25 -30.84 -21.67
CA LEU A 141 18.47 -30.95 -22.91
C LEU A 141 19.31 -30.76 -24.19
N VAL A 142 20.37 -29.94 -24.17
CA VAL A 142 21.17 -29.65 -25.36
C VAL A 142 22.18 -30.77 -25.65
N ARG A 143 22.06 -31.38 -26.84
CA ARG A 143 22.93 -32.48 -27.29
C ARG A 143 24.28 -32.00 -27.86
N LYS A 144 24.27 -30.90 -28.62
CA LYS A 144 25.49 -30.37 -29.25
C LYS A 144 26.41 -29.82 -28.18
N LYS A 145 27.55 -30.50 -27.94
CA LYS A 145 28.50 -30.17 -26.86
C LYS A 145 28.95 -28.71 -26.87
N TRP A 146 29.22 -28.16 -28.05
CA TRP A 146 29.68 -26.77 -28.18
C TRP A 146 28.58 -25.77 -27.75
N ILE A 147 27.33 -25.93 -28.22
CA ILE A 147 26.17 -25.10 -27.82
C ILE A 147 25.92 -25.21 -26.31
N ARG A 148 25.97 -26.43 -25.76
CA ARG A 148 25.79 -26.67 -24.33
C ARG A 148 26.85 -25.94 -23.50
N ASN A 149 28.11 -26.04 -23.90
CA ASN A 149 29.21 -25.39 -23.18
C ASN A 149 29.11 -23.86 -23.26
N ILE A 150 28.73 -23.31 -24.41
CA ILE A 150 28.45 -21.87 -24.57
C ILE A 150 27.32 -21.44 -23.64
N GLY A 151 26.21 -22.17 -23.62
CA GLY A 151 25.06 -21.85 -22.78
C GLY A 151 25.35 -21.94 -21.28
N LEU A 152 26.12 -22.94 -20.84
CA LEU A 152 26.57 -23.05 -19.46
C LEU A 152 27.53 -21.92 -19.08
N ALA A 153 28.44 -21.52 -19.98
CA ALA A 153 29.34 -20.40 -19.76
C ALA A 153 28.55 -19.07 -19.65
N ALA A 154 27.58 -18.85 -20.54
CA ALA A 154 26.70 -17.68 -20.49
C ALA A 154 25.88 -17.64 -19.18
N GLY A 155 25.31 -18.77 -18.76
CA GLY A 155 24.61 -18.89 -17.49
C GLY A 155 25.51 -18.61 -16.28
N GLY A 156 26.75 -19.11 -16.30
CA GLY A 156 27.75 -18.82 -15.27
C GLY A 156 28.13 -17.34 -15.19
N ILE A 157 28.31 -16.69 -16.33
CA ILE A 157 28.58 -15.24 -16.40
C ILE A 157 27.39 -14.45 -15.85
N LEU A 158 26.16 -14.77 -16.27
CA LEU A 158 24.95 -14.12 -15.77
C LEU A 158 24.79 -14.30 -14.25
N PHE A 159 25.08 -15.49 -13.73
CA PHE A 159 25.04 -15.75 -12.30
C PHE A 159 26.10 -14.92 -11.54
N LEU A 160 27.32 -14.86 -12.05
CA LEU A 160 28.38 -14.03 -11.46
C LEU A 160 28.02 -12.54 -11.48
N MET A 161 27.48 -12.05 -12.60
CA MET A 161 26.99 -10.67 -12.68
C MET A 161 25.88 -10.43 -11.66
N ASN A 162 24.90 -11.32 -11.56
CA ASN A 162 23.81 -11.22 -10.58
C ASN A 162 24.34 -11.21 -9.14
N LEU A 163 25.34 -12.05 -8.81
CA LEU A 163 25.97 -12.08 -7.50
C LEU A 163 26.72 -10.77 -7.19
N VAL A 164 27.49 -10.25 -8.14
CA VAL A 164 28.21 -8.98 -7.99
C VAL A 164 27.23 -7.83 -7.78
N TYR A 165 26.17 -7.74 -8.59
CA TYR A 165 25.12 -6.75 -8.40
C TYR A 165 24.40 -6.92 -7.05
N GLY A 166 24.09 -8.15 -6.63
CA GLY A 166 23.46 -8.41 -5.34
C GLY A 166 24.32 -7.99 -4.14
N LEU A 167 25.64 -8.15 -4.22
CA LEU A 167 26.58 -7.70 -3.19
C LEU A 167 26.78 -6.18 -3.22
N HIS A 168 26.73 -5.54 -4.39
CA HIS A 168 26.96 -4.11 -4.54
C HIS A 168 25.71 -3.26 -4.30
N SER A 169 24.54 -3.76 -4.67
CA SER A 169 23.25 -3.08 -4.48
C SER A 169 22.84 -2.95 -3.01
N GLY A 170 23.41 -3.75 -2.11
CA GLY A 170 23.25 -3.58 -0.66
C GLY A 170 24.04 -2.42 -0.07
N GLY A 171 24.75 -1.62 -0.88
CA GLY A 171 25.64 -0.56 -0.41
C GLY A 171 24.98 0.77 -0.03
N GLY A 172 23.71 1.00 -0.37
CA GLY A 172 23.00 2.25 -0.06
C GLY A 172 21.78 2.09 0.83
N GLN A 173 21.21 0.88 0.90
CA GLN A 173 20.05 0.58 1.74
C GLN A 173 20.27 -0.72 2.51
N SER A 174 19.94 -0.71 3.80
CA SER A 174 20.00 -1.90 4.66
C SER A 174 18.62 -2.21 5.23
N SER A 175 18.21 -3.48 5.13
CA SER A 175 16.93 -3.94 5.68
C SER A 175 17.09 -4.23 7.18
N VAL A 176 16.23 -3.63 8.00
CA VAL A 176 16.14 -3.86 9.44
C VAL A 176 14.86 -4.64 9.70
N ILE A 177 15.01 -5.84 10.27
CA ILE A 177 13.90 -6.76 10.50
C ILE A 177 13.86 -7.27 11.94
N SER A 178 12.66 -7.45 12.47
CA SER A 178 12.43 -8.14 13.75
C SER A 178 11.14 -8.93 13.67
N VAL A 179 11.10 -10.12 14.26
CA VAL A 179 9.91 -10.99 14.24
C VAL A 179 9.22 -10.90 15.59
N SER A 180 7.88 -10.85 15.59
CA SER A 180 7.09 -10.81 16.83
C SER A 180 7.29 -12.07 17.67
N PRO A 181 7.06 -12.00 18.99
CA PRO A 181 7.17 -13.16 19.88
C PRO A 181 6.27 -14.33 19.46
N ASP A 182 5.06 -14.04 18.96
CA ASP A 182 4.09 -15.03 18.47
C ASP A 182 4.35 -15.54 17.04
N LEU A 183 5.39 -15.00 16.37
CA LEU A 183 5.79 -15.30 14.99
C LEU A 183 4.75 -14.95 13.90
N LYS A 184 3.67 -14.22 14.23
CA LYS A 184 2.65 -13.81 13.26
C LYS A 184 2.99 -12.52 12.54
N HIS A 185 3.80 -11.66 13.15
CA HIS A 185 4.14 -10.33 12.65
C HIS A 185 5.64 -10.16 12.46
N MET A 186 6.00 -9.22 11.58
CA MET A 186 7.40 -8.91 11.28
C MET A 186 7.56 -7.40 11.08
N ALA A 187 8.35 -6.76 11.93
CA ALA A 187 8.84 -5.42 11.70
C ALA A 187 9.77 -5.44 10.49
N VAL A 188 9.47 -4.65 9.47
CA VAL A 188 10.28 -4.54 8.24
C VAL A 188 10.50 -3.07 7.94
N MET A 189 11.76 -2.68 7.91
CA MET A 189 12.19 -1.33 7.59
C MET A 189 13.38 -1.36 6.63
N LYS A 190 13.51 -0.32 5.81
CA LYS A 190 14.71 -0.09 5.00
C LYS A 190 15.33 1.24 5.39
N TYR A 191 16.60 1.18 5.79
CA TYR A 191 17.42 2.32 6.15
C TYR A 191 18.29 2.73 4.97
N GLU A 192 18.19 3.99 4.54
CA GLU A 192 19.01 4.58 3.48
C GLU A 192 20.27 5.24 4.08
N GLU A 193 21.44 4.67 3.82
CA GLU A 193 22.69 5.06 4.48
C GLU A 193 23.13 6.49 4.16
N GLU A 194 22.87 6.99 2.95
CA GLU A 194 23.27 8.35 2.54
C GLU A 194 22.37 9.46 3.10
N ALA A 195 21.08 9.17 3.27
CA ALA A 195 20.07 10.15 3.66
C ALA A 195 19.62 10.04 5.12
N GLY A 196 19.97 8.95 5.82
CA GLY A 196 19.48 8.65 7.16
C GLY A 196 17.98 8.33 7.21
N ARG A 197 17.33 8.09 6.07
CA ARG A 197 15.89 7.89 5.96
C ARG A 197 15.51 6.45 6.28
N VAL A 198 14.43 6.27 7.02
CA VAL A 198 13.87 4.95 7.33
C VAL A 198 12.47 4.84 6.76
N THR A 199 12.27 3.87 5.86
CA THR A 199 10.98 3.54 5.28
C THR A 199 10.44 2.27 5.92
N THR A 200 9.18 2.29 6.34
CA THR A 200 8.48 1.18 6.98
C THR A 200 7.62 0.40 5.98
N TYR A 201 7.49 -0.90 6.20
CA TYR A 201 6.74 -1.81 5.34
C TYR A 201 5.75 -2.65 6.16
N LEU A 202 4.49 -2.66 5.73
CA LEU A 202 3.38 -3.41 6.36
C LEU A 202 2.73 -4.37 5.35
N ASN A 203 1.66 -5.06 5.76
CA ASN A 203 0.88 -5.97 4.92
C ASN A 203 1.72 -7.08 4.26
N GLN A 204 2.51 -7.80 5.06
CA GLN A 204 3.40 -8.82 4.54
C GLN A 204 2.61 -9.97 3.90
N ARG A 205 3.00 -10.35 2.69
CA ARG A 205 2.51 -11.54 1.99
C ARG A 205 3.70 -12.29 1.41
N LEU A 206 3.93 -13.51 1.91
CA LEU A 206 5.07 -14.35 1.53
C LEU A 206 6.40 -13.60 1.74
N CYS A 207 7.15 -13.33 0.66
CA CYS A 207 8.45 -12.66 0.68
C CYS A 207 8.35 -11.15 0.39
N PHE A 208 7.12 -10.62 0.35
CA PHE A 208 6.83 -9.25 -0.06
C PHE A 208 6.15 -8.47 1.07
N ALA A 209 6.40 -7.17 1.12
CA ALA A 209 5.70 -6.23 1.98
C ALA A 209 5.37 -4.96 1.19
N LYS A 210 4.32 -4.26 1.60
CA LYS A 210 3.89 -3.01 0.97
C LYS A 210 4.52 -1.84 1.71
N VAL A 211 5.03 -0.85 0.97
CA VAL A 211 5.48 0.43 1.55
C VAL A 211 4.31 1.02 2.35
N SER A 212 4.59 1.40 3.59
CA SER A 212 3.58 1.93 4.51
C SER A 212 3.80 3.43 4.75
N ASP A 213 4.89 3.77 5.44
CA ASP A 213 5.17 5.13 5.88
C ASP A 213 6.68 5.36 6.03
N GLN A 214 7.09 6.59 6.27
CA GLN A 214 8.47 6.98 6.53
C GLN A 214 8.61 7.59 7.91
N PHE A 215 9.77 7.41 8.56
CA PHE A 215 10.03 8.10 9.82
C PHE A 215 10.00 9.62 9.62
N PRO A 216 9.43 10.38 10.57
CA PRO A 216 9.35 11.84 10.47
C PRO A 216 10.72 12.52 10.60
N TYR A 217 11.67 11.87 11.27
CA TYR A 217 13.05 12.32 11.43
C TYR A 217 14.01 11.30 10.81
N THR A 218 15.20 11.75 10.42
CA THR A 218 16.27 10.81 10.06
C THR A 218 16.71 10.03 11.30
N ALA A 219 17.25 8.84 11.10
CA ALA A 219 17.67 7.96 12.17
C ALA A 219 19.12 7.55 12.01
N ASP A 220 19.82 7.37 13.12
CA ASP A 220 21.07 6.62 13.13
C ASP A 220 20.81 5.14 12.81
N ARG A 221 21.82 4.49 12.22
CA ARG A 221 21.74 3.07 11.83
C ARG A 221 21.44 2.14 13.02
N ASP A 222 21.94 2.47 14.21
CA ASP A 222 21.77 1.65 15.40
C ASP A 222 20.42 1.98 16.06
N MET A 223 19.38 1.30 15.60
CA MET A 223 18.02 1.43 16.11
C MET A 223 17.70 0.31 17.10
N LYS A 224 17.05 0.65 18.21
CA LYS A 224 16.56 -0.31 19.19
C LYS A 224 15.12 -0.71 18.84
N LEU A 225 14.93 -1.99 18.48
CA LEU A 225 13.62 -2.57 18.23
C LEU A 225 13.15 -3.35 19.46
N GLN A 226 11.93 -3.07 19.92
CA GLN A 226 11.32 -3.74 21.07
C GLN A 226 9.84 -4.03 20.81
N TRP A 227 9.46 -5.30 20.83
CA TRP A 227 8.05 -5.69 20.84
C TRP A 227 7.45 -5.41 22.22
N LEU A 228 6.46 -4.52 22.27
CA LEU A 228 5.75 -4.14 23.49
C LEU A 228 4.45 -4.94 23.67
N ALA A 229 3.90 -5.44 22.55
CA ALA A 229 2.88 -6.49 22.47
C ALA A 229 3.20 -7.39 21.27
N ASP A 230 2.46 -8.47 21.06
CA ASP A 230 2.69 -9.42 19.95
C ASP A 230 2.51 -8.76 18.55
N ASP A 231 1.72 -7.69 18.46
CA ASP A 231 1.39 -6.94 17.24
C ASP A 231 1.82 -5.47 17.30
N VAL A 232 2.62 -5.06 18.30
CA VAL A 232 3.13 -3.69 18.46
C VAL A 232 4.64 -3.68 18.67
N CYS A 233 5.38 -3.12 17.72
CA CYS A 233 6.83 -2.99 17.76
C CYS A 233 7.24 -1.51 17.86
N ALA A 234 7.88 -1.14 18.97
CA ALA A 234 8.47 0.17 19.15
C ALA A 234 9.90 0.19 18.60
N VAL A 235 10.20 1.20 17.78
CA VAL A 235 11.52 1.44 17.21
C VAL A 235 12.04 2.75 17.79
N THR A 236 13.03 2.67 18.67
CA THR A 236 13.66 3.82 19.31
C THR A 236 14.99 4.11 18.63
N TYR A 237 15.25 5.36 18.30
CA TYR A 237 16.42 5.77 17.53
C TYR A 237 16.88 7.16 17.92
N THR A 238 18.16 7.47 17.68
CA THR A 238 18.68 8.83 17.78
C THR A 238 18.59 9.48 16.40
N SER A 239 18.12 10.72 16.33
CA SER A 239 18.12 11.46 15.08
C SER A 239 19.38 12.31 14.96
N PRO A 240 20.13 12.23 13.85
CA PRO A 240 21.24 13.14 13.60
C PRO A 240 20.78 14.57 13.29
N ASP A 241 19.49 14.79 13.00
CA ASP A 241 18.93 16.11 12.70
C ASP A 241 18.96 17.04 13.92
N ASP A 242 18.63 16.51 15.11
CA ASP A 242 18.53 17.27 16.36
C ASP A 242 19.34 16.68 17.54
N GLY A 243 19.91 15.48 17.37
CA GLY A 243 20.66 14.76 18.40
C GLY A 243 19.79 14.13 19.49
N ASN A 244 18.46 14.17 19.36
CA ASN A 244 17.54 13.67 20.38
C ASN A 244 17.12 12.23 20.10
N VAL A 245 16.55 11.59 21.13
CA VAL A 245 15.94 10.27 21.02
C VAL A 245 14.49 10.41 20.55
N HIS A 246 14.18 9.73 19.46
CA HIS A 246 12.87 9.63 18.84
C HIS A 246 12.36 8.19 18.89
N GLN A 247 11.07 8.02 18.64
CA GLN A 247 10.45 6.70 18.55
C GLN A 247 9.39 6.68 17.46
N TYR A 248 9.37 5.58 16.73
CA TYR A 248 8.30 5.24 15.80
C TYR A 248 7.69 3.89 16.23
N VAL A 249 6.36 3.78 16.25
CA VAL A 249 5.68 2.56 16.69
C VAL A 249 4.94 1.93 15.52
N LEU A 250 5.28 0.67 15.21
CA LEU A 250 4.64 -0.15 14.19
C LEU A 250 3.51 -0.95 14.84
N THR A 251 2.29 -0.78 14.36
CA THR A 251 1.09 -1.53 14.81
C THR A 251 0.56 -2.43 13.70
N TYR A 252 0.29 -3.71 14.00
CA TYR A 252 -0.02 -4.75 13.00
C TYR A 252 -1.48 -5.22 12.99
N GLY A 253 -2.42 -4.29 13.14
CA GLY A 253 -3.84 -4.57 12.96
C GLY A 253 -4.71 -3.66 13.80
N ASP A 254 -6.00 -3.81 13.60
CA ASP A 254 -7.02 -3.47 14.56
C ASP A 254 -7.44 -4.78 15.22
N ARG A 255 -7.41 -4.87 16.56
CA ARG A 255 -7.83 -6.07 17.30
C ARG A 255 -9.36 -6.13 17.34
N GLY A 256 -9.92 -6.29 16.14
CA GLY A 256 -11.34 -6.18 15.86
C GLY A 256 -12.17 -7.14 16.70
N ASN A 257 -13.00 -6.56 17.56
CA ASN A 257 -14.37 -6.96 17.95
C ASN A 257 -15.14 -5.79 18.59
N GLY A 258 -14.65 -4.54 18.49
CA GLY A 258 -15.22 -3.42 19.24
C GLY A 258 -14.37 -2.15 19.33
N ILE A 259 -13.19 -2.04 18.70
CA ILE A 259 -12.46 -0.77 18.65
C ILE A 259 -13.14 0.17 17.66
N THR A 260 -14.18 0.84 18.12
CA THR A 260 -14.85 1.96 17.44
C THR A 260 -14.15 3.30 17.70
N SER A 261 -13.28 3.36 18.71
CA SER A 261 -12.50 4.56 19.02
C SER A 261 -11.19 4.58 18.25
N ASP A 262 -11.00 5.63 17.45
CA ASP A 262 -9.77 5.85 16.68
C ASP A 262 -8.55 6.18 17.57
N TYR A 263 -8.76 6.43 18.88
CA TYR A 263 -7.73 6.90 19.82
C TYR A 263 -7.56 6.00 21.06
N VAL A 264 -6.32 5.63 21.36
CA VAL A 264 -5.97 4.78 22.51
C VAL A 264 -6.29 5.46 23.83
N TYR A 265 -6.09 6.78 23.94
CA TYR A 265 -6.36 7.52 25.17
C TYR A 265 -7.85 7.52 25.56
N THR A 266 -8.77 7.30 24.61
CA THR A 266 -10.20 7.13 24.90
C THR A 266 -10.47 5.79 25.56
N VAL A 267 -9.79 4.75 25.06
CA VAL A 267 -9.94 3.36 25.52
C VAL A 267 -9.38 3.16 26.92
N ILE A 268 -8.23 3.78 27.24
CA ILE A 268 -7.56 3.63 28.54
C ILE A 268 -8.13 4.53 29.65
N THR A 269 -9.38 4.97 29.52
CA THR A 269 -10.02 5.83 30.52
C THR A 269 -10.05 5.18 31.91
N GLY A 270 -9.80 5.97 32.95
CA GLY A 270 -9.80 5.53 34.35
C GLY A 270 -8.40 5.40 34.95
N LYS A 271 -8.30 4.59 36.00
CA LYS A 271 -7.04 4.36 36.74
C LYS A 271 -6.52 2.95 36.53
N TRP A 272 -5.20 2.88 36.45
CA TRP A 272 -4.44 1.69 36.12
C TRP A 272 -3.30 1.52 37.11
N ASP A 273 -3.25 0.38 37.79
CA ASP A 273 -2.21 0.07 38.77
C ASP A 273 -1.19 -0.91 38.19
N GLY A 274 0.07 -0.74 38.58
CA GLY A 274 1.17 -1.59 38.15
C GLY A 274 1.02 -3.06 38.59
N ILE A 275 1.22 -3.99 37.66
CA ILE A 275 1.17 -5.43 37.92
C ILE A 275 2.51 -5.92 38.50
N GLY A 276 2.48 -6.41 39.73
CA GLY A 276 3.60 -7.10 40.36
C GLY A 276 4.36 -6.26 41.38
N LYS A 277 5.14 -6.94 42.22
CA LYS A 277 5.73 -6.36 43.43
C LYS A 277 6.68 -5.19 43.18
N ASN A 278 7.34 -5.15 42.02
CA ASN A 278 8.30 -4.10 41.67
C ASN A 278 7.64 -2.83 41.13
N LEU A 279 6.34 -2.89 40.80
CA LEU A 279 5.55 -1.77 40.31
C LEU A 279 4.58 -1.22 41.36
N ALA A 280 4.71 -1.65 42.62
CA ALA A 280 3.87 -1.16 43.71
C ALA A 280 4.02 0.37 43.84
N GLY A 281 2.90 1.10 43.76
CA GLY A 281 2.85 2.56 43.79
C GLY A 281 3.03 3.23 42.43
N TRP A 282 3.19 2.47 41.35
CA TRP A 282 3.03 3.01 39.99
C TRP A 282 1.57 3.01 39.60
N GLU A 283 1.09 4.16 39.14
CA GLU A 283 -0.29 4.38 38.70
C GLU A 283 -0.29 5.18 37.39
N ILE A 284 -1.21 4.85 36.50
CA ILE A 284 -1.53 5.67 35.32
C ILE A 284 -3.00 6.07 35.44
N GLU A 285 -3.26 7.36 35.33
CA GLU A 285 -4.61 7.92 35.35
C GLU A 285 -4.85 8.69 34.07
N ARG A 286 -5.86 8.30 33.30
CA ARG A 286 -6.37 9.14 32.21
C ARG A 286 -7.43 10.07 32.80
N GLY A 287 -7.07 11.35 32.95
CA GLY A 287 -7.94 12.43 33.41
C GLY A 287 -8.65 13.14 32.25
N ILE A 288 -9.32 14.27 32.55
CA ILE A 288 -10.11 15.03 31.56
C ILE A 288 -9.21 15.71 30.50
N ASP A 289 -8.05 16.21 30.90
CA ASP A 289 -7.19 17.04 30.04
C ASP A 289 -5.94 16.30 29.53
N GLY A 290 -5.75 15.04 29.94
CA GLY A 290 -4.53 14.30 29.60
C GLY A 290 -4.34 12.98 30.34
N ILE A 291 -3.12 12.45 30.21
CA ILE A 291 -2.67 11.21 30.84
C ILE A 291 -1.61 11.54 31.89
N THR A 292 -1.82 11.05 33.10
CA THR A 292 -0.94 11.27 34.24
C THR A 292 -0.28 9.97 34.65
N ILE A 293 1.05 9.97 34.77
CA ILE A 293 1.84 8.87 35.29
C ILE A 293 2.33 9.25 36.70
N ARG A 294 2.00 8.42 37.69
CA ARG A 294 2.50 8.52 39.05
C ARG A 294 3.47 7.37 39.32
N THR A 295 4.64 7.71 39.83
CA THR A 295 5.65 6.71 40.19
C THR A 295 5.56 6.34 41.68
N ALA A 296 6.21 5.24 42.06
CA ALA A 296 6.33 4.81 43.46
C ALA A 296 6.96 5.88 44.40
N SER A 297 7.71 6.85 43.86
CA SER A 297 8.26 7.98 44.61
C SER A 297 7.31 9.17 44.75
N GLN A 298 6.04 9.03 44.36
CA GLN A 298 5.04 10.11 44.29
C GLN A 298 5.42 11.26 43.36
N THR A 299 6.29 11.00 42.36
CA THR A 299 6.47 11.96 41.26
C THR A 299 5.32 11.79 40.28
N GLU A 300 4.72 12.91 39.89
CA GLU A 300 3.57 12.96 38.99
C GLU A 300 3.98 13.71 37.71
N GLU A 301 3.78 13.06 36.57
CA GLU A 301 3.99 13.64 35.25
C GLU A 301 2.67 13.59 34.46
N THR A 302 2.11 14.76 34.16
CA THR A 302 0.89 14.88 33.34
C THR A 302 1.25 15.31 31.92
N TYR A 303 0.64 14.64 30.95
CA TYR A 303 0.80 14.89 29.52
C TYR A 303 -0.56 15.25 28.94
N THR A 304 -0.69 16.43 28.35
CA THR A 304 -1.96 16.84 27.71
C THR A 304 -2.20 16.03 26.43
N PHE A 305 -3.43 16.02 25.89
CA PHE A 305 -3.66 15.29 24.63
C PHE A 305 -2.89 15.86 23.44
N ASP A 306 -2.61 17.17 23.42
CA ASP A 306 -1.75 17.79 22.40
C ASP A 306 -0.29 17.32 22.51
N GLU A 307 0.13 16.85 23.69
CA GLU A 307 1.42 16.22 23.95
C GLU A 307 1.43 14.71 23.61
N CYS A 308 0.31 14.14 23.18
CA CYS A 308 0.19 12.71 22.87
C CYS A 308 0.22 12.47 21.35
N VAL A 309 1.07 11.54 20.90
CA VAL A 309 1.15 11.13 19.49
C VAL A 309 0.60 9.72 19.32
N GLN A 310 -0.48 9.59 18.56
CA GLN A 310 -1.17 8.32 18.31
C GLN A 310 -0.44 7.50 17.23
N PHE A 311 -0.33 6.18 17.44
CA PHE A 311 0.17 5.22 16.47
C PHE A 311 -0.84 4.09 16.27
N GLY A 312 -1.51 4.09 15.10
CA GLY A 312 -2.60 3.15 14.82
C GLY A 312 -3.71 3.23 15.85
N THR A 313 -4.36 2.11 16.18
CA THR A 313 -5.38 2.03 17.24
C THR A 313 -4.87 1.37 18.53
N LEU A 314 -3.57 1.05 18.60
CA LEU A 314 -3.00 0.19 19.63
C LEU A 314 -1.93 0.87 20.50
N ALA A 315 -1.34 1.97 20.05
CA ALA A 315 -0.28 2.65 20.80
C ALA A 315 -0.43 4.17 20.83
N VAL A 316 0.04 4.78 21.90
CA VAL A 316 0.18 6.24 22.05
C VAL A 316 1.52 6.56 22.72
N ALA A 317 2.25 7.53 22.16
CA ALA A 317 3.47 8.07 22.76
C ALA A 317 3.13 9.35 23.53
N LEU A 318 3.63 9.45 24.76
CA LEU A 318 3.52 10.65 25.60
C LEU A 318 4.79 11.48 25.42
N CYS A 319 4.65 12.67 24.84
CA CYS A 319 5.76 13.53 24.47
C CYS A 319 5.88 14.73 25.39
N ARG A 320 7.09 15.22 25.61
CA ARG A 320 7.34 16.50 26.28
C ARG A 320 8.10 17.40 25.32
N ASN A 321 7.57 18.57 25.01
CA ASN A 321 8.14 19.46 24.00
C ASN A 321 8.40 18.75 22.66
N GLY A 322 7.47 17.90 22.23
CA GLY A 322 7.59 17.12 20.98
C GLY A 322 8.49 15.88 21.06
N LEU A 323 9.18 15.63 22.18
CA LEU A 323 10.07 14.46 22.34
C LEU A 323 9.42 13.33 23.14
N PRO A 324 9.41 12.08 22.64
CA PRO A 324 8.73 10.97 23.29
C PRO A 324 9.40 10.58 24.61
N GLN A 325 8.63 10.53 25.69
CA GLN A 325 9.08 10.10 27.01
C GLN A 325 8.63 8.68 27.32
N TRP A 326 7.37 8.38 27.03
CA TRP A 326 6.75 7.10 27.35
C TRP A 326 5.92 6.60 26.17
N THR A 327 5.74 5.29 26.10
CA THR A 327 4.83 4.64 25.14
C THR A 327 3.85 3.81 25.93
N ILE A 328 2.56 4.03 25.70
CA ILE A 328 1.48 3.17 26.20
C ILE A 328 0.98 2.32 25.04
N VAL A 329 0.84 1.02 25.30
CA VAL A 329 0.36 0.02 24.34
C VAL A 329 -0.78 -0.76 24.96
N LEU A 330 -1.85 -0.99 24.20
CA LEU A 330 -2.91 -1.93 24.59
C LEU A 330 -2.38 -3.36 24.44
N ASP A 331 -2.53 -4.23 25.45
CA ASP A 331 -2.16 -5.64 25.34
C ASP A 331 -3.27 -6.47 24.68
N GLU A 332 -2.98 -7.68 24.19
CA GLU A 332 -4.00 -8.54 23.52
C GLU A 332 -5.23 -8.83 24.39
N SER A 333 -5.11 -8.71 25.71
CA SER A 333 -6.21 -8.82 26.68
C SER A 333 -7.24 -7.69 26.57
N CYS A 334 -6.90 -6.56 25.95
CA CYS A 334 -7.80 -5.42 25.75
C CYS A 334 -8.86 -5.75 24.69
N VAL A 335 -10.02 -6.23 25.13
CA VAL A 335 -11.22 -6.39 24.31
C VAL A 335 -12.16 -5.23 24.62
N ILE A 336 -12.64 -4.53 23.60
CA ILE A 336 -13.64 -3.47 23.78
C ILE A 336 -15.04 -4.08 23.70
N GLY A 337 -15.80 -3.93 24.78
CA GLY A 337 -17.17 -4.41 24.90
C GLY A 337 -18.15 -3.52 24.14
N LYS A 338 -19.43 -3.92 24.16
CA LYS A 338 -20.53 -3.24 23.41
C LYS A 338 -20.76 -1.75 23.77
N ASN A 339 -20.18 -1.28 24.87
CA ASN A 339 -20.33 0.10 25.36
C ASN A 339 -19.11 0.98 25.02
N ASN A 340 -18.26 0.57 24.06
CA ASN A 340 -17.00 1.25 23.71
C ASN A 340 -15.95 1.32 24.85
N PHE A 341 -16.19 0.63 25.96
CA PHE A 341 -15.25 0.47 27.06
C PHE A 341 -14.55 -0.89 27.04
N LEU A 342 -13.36 -0.96 27.62
CA LEU A 342 -12.65 -2.22 27.83
C LEU A 342 -13.47 -3.17 28.71
N GLU A 343 -13.54 -4.44 28.29
CA GLU A 343 -14.04 -5.53 29.13
C GLU A 343 -13.10 -5.74 30.33
N GLU A 344 -13.66 -6.21 31.46
CA GLU A 344 -12.87 -6.47 32.67
C GLU A 344 -11.70 -7.43 32.38
N GLY A 345 -10.50 -7.03 32.82
CA GLY A 345 -9.28 -7.83 32.68
C GLY A 345 -8.33 -7.40 31.56
N GLY A 346 -8.65 -6.34 30.81
CA GLY A 346 -7.69 -5.71 29.90
C GLY A 346 -6.46 -5.15 30.63
N THR A 347 -5.29 -5.30 30.02
CA THR A 347 -4.01 -4.78 30.53
C THR A 347 -3.35 -3.85 29.52
N ILE A 348 -2.63 -2.86 30.02
CA ILE A 348 -1.82 -1.97 29.18
C ILE A 348 -0.35 -2.10 29.55
N THR A 349 0.51 -1.87 28.57
CA THR A 349 1.95 -1.86 28.74
C THR A 349 2.49 -0.44 28.61
N LEU A 350 3.18 0.04 29.63
CA LEU A 350 3.94 1.29 29.63
C LEU A 350 5.43 0.98 29.45
N CYS A 351 6.10 1.65 28.53
CA CYS A 351 7.55 1.53 28.34
C CYS A 351 8.22 2.89 28.26
N ARG A 352 9.38 3.05 28.93
CA ARG A 352 10.22 4.24 28.82
C ARG A 352 10.88 4.28 27.45
N VAL A 353 10.78 5.44 26.79
CA VAL A 353 11.50 5.70 25.54
C VAL A 353 12.94 6.06 25.84
N THR A 354 13.86 5.16 25.51
CA THR A 354 15.31 5.33 25.68
C THR A 354 16.08 4.32 24.82
N MET A 355 17.29 4.70 24.41
CA MET A 355 18.25 3.79 23.76
C MET A 355 18.82 2.75 24.74
N ASP A 356 18.82 3.03 26.04
CA ASP A 356 19.23 2.08 27.07
C ASP A 356 18.25 0.91 27.18
N LYS A 357 18.65 -0.18 27.85
CA LYS A 357 17.74 -1.29 28.13
C LYS A 357 16.59 -0.80 29.02
N SER A 358 15.36 -0.91 28.50
CA SER A 358 14.13 -0.61 29.21
C SER A 358 13.24 -1.85 29.28
N ALA A 359 12.55 -2.02 30.40
CA ALA A 359 11.61 -3.11 30.60
C ALA A 359 10.18 -2.58 30.41
N PRO A 360 9.34 -3.22 29.59
CA PRO A 360 7.91 -2.92 29.53
C PRO A 360 7.27 -3.26 30.88
N MET A 361 6.40 -2.37 31.35
CA MET A 361 5.71 -2.47 32.64
C MET A 361 4.21 -2.63 32.38
N GLN A 362 3.61 -3.69 32.90
CA GLN A 362 2.19 -3.96 32.70
C GLN A 362 1.34 -3.36 33.81
N PHE A 363 0.16 -2.90 33.43
CA PHE A 363 -0.82 -2.28 34.31
C PHE A 363 -2.19 -2.91 34.07
N TYR A 364 -2.97 -3.04 35.14
CA TYR A 364 -4.35 -3.50 35.08
C TYR A 364 -5.29 -2.39 35.55
N GLN A 365 -6.48 -2.36 34.97
CA GLN A 365 -7.47 -1.35 35.33
C GLN A 365 -7.99 -1.61 36.75
N THR A 366 -7.95 -0.59 37.60
CA THR A 366 -8.46 -0.65 38.99
C THR A 366 -9.67 0.25 39.21
N GLN A 367 -9.84 1.25 38.35
CA GLN A 367 -11.06 2.04 38.26
C GLN A 367 -11.58 1.96 36.84
N ALA A 368 -12.78 1.39 36.68
CA ALA A 368 -13.48 1.35 35.40
C ALA A 368 -13.62 2.77 34.82
N PRO A 369 -13.78 2.91 33.49
CA PRO A 369 -13.84 4.20 32.84
C PRO A 369 -14.85 5.09 33.53
N ILE A 370 -14.45 6.32 33.86
CA ILE A 370 -15.42 7.39 34.05
C ILE A 370 -16.10 7.51 32.69
N ASP A 371 -17.35 7.10 32.61
CA ASP A 371 -18.12 7.19 31.39
C ASP A 371 -18.27 8.68 31.07
N PHE A 372 -17.49 9.20 30.10
CA PHE A 372 -17.63 10.59 29.67
C PHE A 372 -18.97 10.84 28.97
N ASP A 373 -19.73 9.79 28.62
CA ASP A 373 -21.11 9.87 28.17
C ASP A 373 -22.14 9.83 29.33
N THR A 374 -21.72 9.56 30.59
CA THR A 374 -22.63 9.64 31.76
C THR A 374 -22.12 10.39 33.00
N GLU A 375 -20.93 11.01 32.95
CA GLU A 375 -20.48 12.05 33.90
C GLU A 375 -20.15 13.39 33.23
N TYR A 376 -20.73 13.64 32.05
CA TYR A 376 -21.59 14.83 32.06
C TYR A 376 -22.77 14.41 32.95
N GLU A 377 -22.86 14.90 34.19
CA GLU A 377 -24.20 15.36 34.57
C GLU A 377 -24.62 16.16 33.35
N PRO A 378 -25.73 15.86 32.64
CA PRO A 378 -26.21 16.79 31.65
C PRO A 378 -26.22 18.09 32.42
N MET A 379 -25.26 18.99 32.14
CA MET A 379 -25.43 20.37 32.52
C MET A 379 -26.72 20.62 31.78
N ASP A 380 -27.78 20.67 32.58
CA ASP A 380 -29.16 20.44 32.15
C ASP A 380 -29.28 21.18 30.83
N LYS A 381 -29.84 20.58 29.77
CA LYS A 381 -29.94 21.29 28.48
C LYS A 381 -30.49 22.71 28.72
N THR A 382 -31.35 22.82 29.75
CA THR A 382 -31.80 24.06 30.36
C THR A 382 -30.71 24.90 31.06
N GLU A 383 -29.82 24.38 31.91
CA GLU A 383 -28.63 25.11 32.45
C GLU A 383 -27.68 25.61 31.36
N ARG A 384 -27.30 24.80 30.37
CA ARG A 384 -26.49 25.30 29.22
C ARG A 384 -27.23 26.40 28.45
N GLY A 385 -28.55 26.26 28.30
CA GLY A 385 -29.39 27.30 27.71
C GLY A 385 -29.47 28.57 28.57
N LYS A 386 -29.44 28.44 29.91
CA LYS A 386 -29.36 29.57 30.85
C LYS A 386 -28.01 30.27 30.74
N ASP A 387 -26.91 29.53 30.63
CA ASP A 387 -25.57 30.10 30.48
C ASP A 387 -25.44 30.82 29.15
N LEU A 388 -25.85 30.20 28.04
CA LEU A 388 -25.92 30.86 26.73
C LEU A 388 -26.76 32.14 26.79
N GLN A 389 -27.96 32.08 27.38
CA GLN A 389 -28.81 33.27 27.54
C GLN A 389 -28.12 34.36 28.36
N LYS A 390 -27.50 33.97 29.48
CA LYS A 390 -26.83 34.88 30.41
C LYS A 390 -25.64 35.55 29.76
N GLU A 391 -24.85 34.80 29.01
CA GLU A 391 -23.72 35.29 28.23
C GLU A 391 -24.15 36.30 27.18
N MET A 392 -25.09 35.94 26.31
CA MET A 392 -25.62 36.85 25.28
C MET A 392 -26.20 38.14 25.89
N ARG A 393 -26.90 38.03 27.03
CA ARG A 393 -27.41 39.20 27.76
C ARG A 393 -26.30 40.03 28.39
N SER A 394 -25.22 39.40 28.87
CA SER A 394 -24.07 40.11 29.44
C SER A 394 -23.34 40.91 28.37
N ILE A 395 -23.09 40.30 27.20
CA ILE A 395 -22.46 40.94 26.04
C ILE A 395 -23.26 42.18 25.62
N LEU A 396 -24.57 42.02 25.39
CA LEU A 396 -25.43 43.15 24.98
C LEU A 396 -25.64 44.20 26.08
N LYS A 397 -25.42 43.85 27.34
CA LYS A 397 -25.47 44.82 28.45
C LYS A 397 -24.20 45.66 28.51
N GLU A 398 -23.05 45.05 28.27
CA GLU A 398 -21.74 45.72 28.29
C GLU A 398 -21.47 46.51 27.01
N ASP A 399 -21.89 45.98 25.86
CA ASP A 399 -21.75 46.61 24.54
C ASP A 399 -23.02 46.43 23.70
N PRO A 400 -24.07 47.24 23.94
CA PRO A 400 -25.35 47.13 23.24
C PRO A 400 -25.24 47.27 21.72
N ALA A 401 -24.30 48.07 21.23
CA ALA A 401 -24.07 48.28 19.80
C ALA A 401 -23.09 47.27 19.19
N LEU A 402 -22.54 46.36 20.02
CA LEU A 402 -21.52 45.38 19.63
C LEU A 402 -20.31 46.06 18.95
N THR A 403 -19.93 47.26 19.38
CA THR A 403 -18.87 48.06 18.74
C THR A 403 -17.50 47.44 18.88
N ASN A 404 -17.21 46.82 20.02
CA ASN A 404 -15.94 46.17 20.36
C ASN A 404 -16.08 44.65 20.48
N TYR A 405 -17.24 44.09 20.15
CA TYR A 405 -17.46 42.65 20.13
C TYR A 405 -16.84 42.04 18.88
N ASP A 406 -15.85 41.18 19.08
CA ASP A 406 -15.32 40.31 18.04
C ASP A 406 -15.88 38.90 18.23
N ALA A 407 -16.40 38.34 17.16
CA ALA A 407 -17.05 37.03 17.19
C ALA A 407 -15.98 35.92 17.19
N ASP A 408 -16.21 34.89 18.00
CA ASP A 408 -15.32 33.74 18.07
C ASP A 408 -15.46 32.79 16.86
N ILE A 409 -14.46 31.94 16.65
CA ILE A 409 -14.49 30.90 15.60
C ILE A 409 -15.52 29.79 15.90
N TYR A 410 -16.14 29.80 17.08
CA TYR A 410 -16.96 28.72 17.63
C TYR A 410 -18.47 28.90 17.42
N GLY A 411 -18.90 29.88 16.63
CA GLY A 411 -20.28 29.98 16.16
C GLY A 411 -21.03 31.24 16.58
N SER A 412 -20.36 32.26 17.12
CA SER A 412 -20.97 33.57 17.36
C SER A 412 -20.83 34.50 16.13
N ALA A 413 -21.79 35.40 15.94
CA ALA A 413 -21.78 36.36 14.83
C ALA A 413 -22.43 37.69 15.23
N LYS A 414 -21.80 38.78 14.82
CA LYS A 414 -22.38 40.12 14.84
C LYS A 414 -23.03 40.40 13.48
N VAL A 415 -24.32 40.66 13.48
CA VAL A 415 -25.08 40.99 12.27
C VAL A 415 -25.48 42.46 12.28
N VAL A 416 -24.93 43.25 11.35
CA VAL A 416 -25.28 44.66 11.17
C VAL A 416 -26.24 44.78 9.99
N THR A 417 -27.49 45.15 10.26
CA THR A 417 -28.54 45.29 9.24
C THR A 417 -29.66 46.22 9.70
N ASP A 418 -30.24 46.98 8.77
CA ASP A 418 -31.44 47.81 9.01
C ASP A 418 -32.74 47.01 8.91
N SER A 419 -32.67 45.73 8.50
CA SER A 419 -33.82 44.86 8.35
C SER A 419 -34.37 44.42 9.71
N GLU A 420 -35.69 44.45 9.87
CA GLU A 420 -36.38 43.88 11.03
C GLU A 420 -36.98 42.48 10.76
N ASP A 421 -36.71 41.90 9.59
CA ASP A 421 -37.15 40.56 9.22
C ASP A 421 -36.26 39.50 9.89
N ILE A 422 -36.84 38.75 10.82
CA ILE A 422 -36.17 37.70 11.60
C ILE A 422 -35.51 36.61 10.72
N PHE A 423 -36.08 36.33 9.55
CA PHE A 423 -35.54 35.34 8.60
C PHE A 423 -34.34 35.89 7.84
N TRP A 424 -34.40 37.16 7.44
CA TRP A 424 -33.28 37.84 6.80
C TRP A 424 -32.09 37.98 7.75
N ILE A 425 -32.35 38.36 9.00
CA ILE A 425 -31.32 38.47 10.04
C ILE A 425 -30.66 37.11 10.30
N ALA A 426 -31.44 36.02 10.36
CA ALA A 426 -30.90 34.67 10.53
C ALA A 426 -30.03 34.22 9.35
N ARG A 427 -30.44 34.54 8.11
CA ARG A 427 -29.60 34.33 6.92
C ARG A 427 -28.28 35.08 7.01
N CYS A 428 -28.30 36.34 7.43
CA CYS A 428 -27.08 37.14 7.62
C CYS A 428 -26.19 36.57 8.74
N ALA A 429 -26.77 36.06 9.84
CA ALA A 429 -26.02 35.43 10.91
C ALA A 429 -25.23 34.21 10.42
N MET A 430 -25.88 33.35 9.63
CA MET A 430 -25.25 32.16 9.06
C MET A 430 -24.10 32.53 8.09
N GLU A 431 -24.32 33.49 7.19
CA GLU A 431 -23.29 33.96 6.25
C GLU A 431 -22.09 34.60 6.98
N GLU A 432 -22.33 35.38 8.03
CA GLU A 432 -21.26 35.99 8.84
C GLU A 432 -20.44 34.95 9.61
N ASN A 433 -21.08 33.88 10.08
CA ASN A 433 -20.37 32.78 10.72
C ASN A 433 -19.52 32.00 9.70
N ASP A 434 -20.08 31.69 8.51
CA ASP A 434 -19.36 30.98 7.45
C ASP A 434 -18.14 31.75 6.94
N LYS A 435 -18.24 33.08 6.78
CA LYS A 435 -17.11 33.94 6.41
C LYS A 435 -15.92 33.83 7.37
N ARG A 436 -16.19 33.56 8.66
CA ARG A 436 -15.15 33.41 9.69
C ARG A 436 -14.57 32.00 9.72
N GLN A 437 -15.36 31.00 9.37
CA GLN A 437 -14.92 29.61 9.30
C GLN A 437 -14.24 29.25 7.96
N ALA A 438 -14.10 30.19 7.03
CA ALA A 438 -13.51 30.01 5.69
C ALA A 438 -11.99 29.68 5.67
N VAL A 439 -11.40 29.22 6.78
CA VAL A 439 -9.94 29.09 7.05
C VAL A 439 -9.28 27.89 6.34
N ASN A 440 -10.03 27.09 5.58
CA ASN A 440 -9.50 25.85 4.97
C ASN A 440 -9.32 25.91 3.44
N GLY A 441 -9.44 27.08 2.80
CA GLY A 441 -9.24 27.22 1.36
C GLY A 441 -10.25 26.47 0.49
N ILE A 442 -11.44 26.17 1.03
CA ILE A 442 -12.57 25.54 0.33
C ILE A 442 -13.67 26.58 0.12
N ASP A 443 -14.16 26.67 -1.11
CA ASP A 443 -15.27 27.53 -1.47
C ASP A 443 -16.59 26.93 -1.00
N VAL A 444 -17.40 27.73 -0.30
CA VAL A 444 -18.72 27.31 0.21
C VAL A 444 -19.81 28.06 -0.53
N SER A 445 -20.67 27.33 -1.24
CA SER A 445 -21.91 27.85 -1.81
C SER A 445 -23.09 27.24 -1.04
N ARG A 446 -23.92 28.09 -0.44
CA ARG A 446 -25.02 27.64 0.42
C ARG A 446 -26.36 28.17 -0.06
N GLN A 447 -27.35 27.29 -0.12
CA GLN A 447 -28.75 27.62 -0.34
C GLN A 447 -29.51 27.33 0.94
N ILE A 448 -30.05 28.35 1.60
CA ILE A 448 -31.02 28.12 2.67
C ILE A 448 -32.30 27.61 2.00
N GLU A 449 -32.79 26.45 2.44
CA GLU A 449 -34.00 25.84 1.89
C GLU A 449 -35.22 26.21 2.72
N HIS A 450 -35.10 26.17 4.05
CA HIS A 450 -36.21 26.36 4.96
C HIS A 450 -35.76 26.97 6.28
N MET A 451 -36.58 27.85 6.86
CA MET A 451 -36.36 28.37 8.21
C MET A 451 -37.64 28.37 9.03
N GLU A 452 -37.51 28.06 10.31
CA GLU A 452 -38.62 27.97 11.27
C GLU A 452 -38.26 28.71 12.56
N LEU A 453 -39.13 29.62 12.99
CA LEU A 453 -39.04 30.25 14.32
C LEU A 453 -39.49 29.23 15.37
N MET A 454 -38.56 28.76 16.19
CA MET A 454 -38.79 27.71 17.19
C MET A 454 -39.32 28.27 18.52
N ALA A 455 -38.82 29.43 18.94
CA ALA A 455 -39.19 30.10 20.19
C ALA A 455 -38.80 31.60 20.16
N GLY A 456 -39.46 32.41 20.97
CA GLY A 456 -39.11 33.82 21.20
C GLY A 456 -39.87 34.82 20.33
N ASP A 457 -39.38 36.06 20.34
CA ASP A 457 -40.00 37.21 19.69
C ASP A 457 -39.02 37.96 18.77
N ARG A 458 -39.38 39.16 18.31
CA ARG A 458 -38.52 39.93 17.39
C ARG A 458 -37.23 40.49 18.02
N PHE A 459 -37.03 40.33 19.32
CA PHE A 459 -35.90 40.86 20.09
C PHE A 459 -34.99 39.77 20.65
N ASP A 460 -35.51 38.60 21.00
CA ASP A 460 -34.75 37.42 21.44
C ASP A 460 -35.48 36.16 20.93
N TYR A 461 -34.85 35.44 20.00
CA TYR A 461 -35.50 34.30 19.34
C TYR A 461 -34.54 33.18 18.96
N LEU A 462 -35.14 32.00 18.80
CA LEU A 462 -34.51 30.76 18.35
C LEU A 462 -34.98 30.43 16.94
N MET A 463 -34.07 30.39 15.98
CA MET A 463 -34.33 30.09 14.57
C MET A 463 -33.69 28.76 14.20
N LYS A 464 -34.47 27.86 13.60
CA LYS A 464 -33.99 26.66 12.94
C LYS A 464 -33.81 26.94 11.45
N ILE A 465 -32.69 26.52 10.87
CA ILE A 465 -32.31 26.76 9.48
C ILE A 465 -31.89 25.43 8.86
N ASN A 466 -32.53 25.07 7.75
CA ASN A 466 -32.13 23.95 6.91
C ASN A 466 -31.49 24.50 5.63
N SER A 467 -30.32 23.99 5.26
CA SER A 467 -29.57 24.44 4.08
C SER A 467 -29.11 23.27 3.24
N ARG A 468 -28.84 23.58 1.97
CA ARG A 468 -28.07 22.73 1.06
C ARG A 468 -26.74 23.41 0.82
N ASP A 469 -25.68 22.68 1.12
CA ASP A 469 -24.32 23.17 1.12
C ASP A 469 -23.55 22.50 -0.01
N THR A 470 -22.85 23.30 -0.80
CA THR A 470 -21.95 22.82 -1.85
C THR A 470 -20.54 23.28 -1.52
N TYR A 471 -19.65 22.32 -1.29
CA TYR A 471 -18.23 22.58 -1.07
C TYR A 471 -17.47 22.33 -2.37
N ILE A 472 -16.57 23.25 -2.72
CA ILE A 472 -15.77 23.19 -3.95
C ILE A 472 -14.30 23.41 -3.55
N ASP A 473 -13.43 22.45 -3.86
CA ASP A 473 -11.98 22.68 -3.79
C ASP A 473 -11.58 23.54 -5.01
N PRO A 474 -11.02 24.75 -4.82
CA PRO A 474 -10.60 25.61 -5.92
C PRO A 474 -9.54 24.95 -6.83
N ASN A 475 -8.75 24.00 -6.30
CA ASN A 475 -7.73 23.27 -7.07
C ASN A 475 -8.33 22.09 -7.86
N HIS A 476 -9.51 21.60 -7.44
CA HIS A 476 -10.23 20.50 -8.07
C HIS A 476 -11.71 20.86 -8.27
N PRO A 477 -12.05 21.87 -9.11
CA PRO A 477 -13.42 22.39 -9.23
C PRO A 477 -14.44 21.40 -9.82
N ALA A 478 -13.96 20.24 -10.30
CA ALA A 478 -14.77 19.12 -10.76
C ALA A 478 -15.25 18.21 -9.61
N GLU A 479 -14.60 18.24 -8.45
CA GLU A 479 -14.98 17.51 -7.24
C GLU A 479 -15.84 18.43 -6.36
N LYS A 480 -17.16 18.37 -6.55
CA LYS A 480 -18.13 19.08 -5.73
C LYS A 480 -18.80 18.10 -4.78
N SER A 481 -18.85 18.42 -3.49
CA SER A 481 -19.66 17.68 -2.52
C SER A 481 -20.90 18.49 -2.16
N GLU A 482 -22.06 17.84 -2.20
CA GLU A 482 -23.33 18.42 -1.76
C GLU A 482 -23.76 17.74 -0.46
N THR A 483 -24.14 18.52 0.55
CA THR A 483 -24.62 18.02 1.84
C THR A 483 -25.83 18.84 2.28
N GLU A 484 -26.80 18.19 2.93
CA GLU A 484 -27.90 18.88 3.60
C GLU A 484 -27.52 19.14 5.07
N GLY A 485 -27.66 20.39 5.50
CA GLY A 485 -27.33 20.85 6.85
C GLY A 485 -28.57 21.31 7.61
N GLU A 486 -28.57 21.07 8.93
CA GLU A 486 -29.54 21.63 9.86
C GLU A 486 -28.77 22.37 10.96
N THR A 487 -29.09 23.64 11.17
CA THR A 487 -28.43 24.48 12.18
C THR A 487 -29.46 25.31 12.94
N THR A 488 -29.23 25.53 14.22
CA THR A 488 -30.09 26.37 15.07
C THR A 488 -29.30 27.58 15.56
N TYR A 489 -29.89 28.77 15.47
CA TYR A 489 -29.31 30.02 15.99
C TYR A 489 -30.22 30.63 17.05
N ARG A 490 -29.64 31.12 18.15
CA ARG A 490 -30.29 32.09 19.03
C ARG A 490 -29.82 33.49 18.65
N ILE A 491 -30.76 34.42 18.48
CA ILE A 491 -30.47 35.77 18.01
C ILE A 491 -31.11 36.80 18.95
N MET A 492 -30.32 37.75 19.44
CA MET A 492 -30.76 38.85 20.29
C MET A 492 -30.49 40.20 19.64
N LYS A 493 -31.45 41.12 19.74
CA LYS A 493 -31.35 42.49 19.21
C LYS A 493 -30.53 43.38 20.14
N GLY A 494 -29.50 44.01 19.60
CA GLY A 494 -28.77 45.12 20.18
C GLY A 494 -29.16 46.48 19.58
N GLU A 495 -28.36 47.50 19.84
CA GLU A 495 -28.53 48.85 19.30
C GLU A 495 -27.88 48.95 17.90
N GLY A 496 -28.71 48.80 16.85
CA GLY A 496 -28.25 48.87 15.46
C GLY A 496 -27.53 47.60 14.95
N ALA A 497 -27.48 46.53 15.75
CA ALA A 497 -26.93 45.24 15.38
C ALA A 497 -27.68 44.09 16.08
N TYR A 498 -27.41 42.86 15.67
CA TYR A 498 -27.92 41.64 16.28
C TYR A 498 -26.75 40.74 16.68
N LEU A 499 -26.84 40.17 17.87
CA LEU A 499 -25.93 39.14 18.37
C LEU A 499 -26.55 37.78 18.05
N ALA A 500 -25.86 36.95 17.27
CA ALA A 500 -26.31 35.62 16.93
C ALA A 500 -25.32 34.58 17.45
N PHE A 501 -25.82 33.49 18.03
CA PHE A 501 -25.03 32.34 18.46
C PHE A 501 -25.62 31.09 17.84
N GLN A 502 -24.78 30.30 17.18
CA GLN A 502 -25.10 28.94 16.78
C GLN A 502 -25.25 28.09 18.05
N VAL A 503 -26.40 27.44 18.20
CA VAL A 503 -26.70 26.62 19.37
C VAL A 503 -25.96 25.29 19.24
N SER A 504 -24.98 25.06 20.11
CA SER A 504 -24.17 23.84 20.13
C SER A 504 -25.00 22.59 20.47
N TYR A 505 -24.49 21.43 20.07
CA TYR A 505 -25.11 20.15 20.36
C TYR A 505 -25.31 19.93 21.87
N GLY A 506 -26.53 19.53 22.27
CA GLY A 506 -26.87 19.30 23.67
C GLY A 506 -27.22 20.56 24.48
N THR A 507 -27.51 21.69 23.85
CA THR A 507 -27.96 22.94 24.50
C THR A 507 -29.43 23.23 24.16
N ASP A 508 -30.26 23.56 25.16
CA ASP A 508 -31.62 24.06 24.93
C ASP A 508 -31.60 25.57 24.65
N GLY A 509 -31.56 25.93 23.37
CA GLY A 509 -31.58 27.34 22.96
C GLY A 509 -32.89 28.07 23.27
N SER A 510 -33.96 27.37 23.64
CA SER A 510 -35.29 27.95 23.90
C SER A 510 -35.45 28.50 25.32
N VAL A 511 -34.44 28.33 26.17
CA VAL A 511 -34.50 28.74 27.58
C VAL A 511 -34.80 30.24 27.72
N GLY A 512 -35.84 30.52 28.50
CA GLY A 512 -36.33 31.87 28.75
C GLY A 512 -37.03 32.52 27.55
N LEU A 513 -37.41 31.74 26.54
CA LEU A 513 -38.22 32.17 25.41
C LEU A 513 -39.60 31.51 25.46
N ASP A 514 -40.63 32.28 25.16
CA ASP A 514 -41.97 31.73 24.98
C ASP A 514 -42.10 31.06 23.60
N PRO A 515 -42.91 30.01 23.46
CA PRO A 515 -43.27 29.47 22.14
C PRO A 515 -43.89 30.57 21.26
N PRO A 516 -43.64 30.55 19.94
CA PRO A 516 -44.16 31.58 19.06
C PRO A 516 -45.70 31.54 19.05
N ALA A 517 -46.33 32.71 19.17
CA ALA A 517 -47.79 32.83 19.22
C ALA A 517 -48.51 32.22 17.99
N MET A 518 -47.81 32.15 16.86
CA MET A 518 -48.23 31.43 15.65
C MET A 518 -46.98 30.81 15.01
N LYS A 519 -47.13 29.63 14.39
CA LYS A 519 -46.06 29.01 13.60
C LYS A 519 -45.61 29.99 12.52
N LYS A 520 -44.33 30.36 12.52
CA LYS A 520 -43.71 31.20 11.50
C LYS A 520 -42.59 30.41 10.85
N GLU A 521 -42.75 30.13 9.57
CA GLU A 521 -41.77 29.42 8.76
C GLU A 521 -41.75 30.00 7.35
N ILE A 522 -40.65 29.78 6.63
CA ILE A 522 -40.48 30.25 5.25
C ILE A 522 -39.77 29.17 4.43
N ASP A 523 -40.31 28.88 3.24
CA ASP A 523 -39.59 28.13 2.21
C ASP A 523 -38.85 29.12 1.31
N THR A 524 -37.57 28.87 1.12
CA THR A 524 -36.60 29.76 0.45
C THR A 524 -35.90 29.07 -0.72
N ARG A 525 -36.28 27.84 -1.10
CA ARG A 525 -35.63 27.06 -2.18
C ARG A 525 -35.59 27.80 -3.52
N GLU A 526 -36.60 28.61 -3.82
CA GLU A 526 -36.69 29.38 -5.06
C GLU A 526 -36.23 30.85 -4.92
N LYS A 527 -35.82 31.26 -3.72
CA LYS A 527 -35.44 32.64 -3.39
C LYS A 527 -33.92 32.80 -3.41
N LYS A 528 -33.42 33.44 -4.47
CA LYS A 528 -31.97 33.63 -4.70
C LYS A 528 -31.30 34.51 -3.66
N GLU A 529 -32.05 35.40 -3.02
CA GLU A 529 -31.55 36.26 -1.94
C GLU A 529 -31.19 35.48 -0.66
N TYR A 530 -31.65 34.23 -0.54
CA TYR A 530 -31.30 33.30 0.54
C TYR A 530 -30.19 32.31 0.16
N SER A 531 -29.57 32.52 -0.99
CA SER A 531 -28.32 31.86 -1.39
C SER A 531 -27.14 32.79 -1.17
N TYR A 532 -25.98 32.25 -0.84
CA TYR A 532 -24.73 33.00 -0.81
C TYR A 532 -23.52 32.12 -1.08
N TYR A 533 -22.41 32.79 -1.36
CA TYR A 533 -21.12 32.16 -1.62
C TYR A 533 -20.06 32.84 -0.76
N VAL A 534 -19.31 32.02 -0.04
CA VAL A 534 -18.16 32.43 0.75
C VAL A 534 -16.91 31.82 0.10
N PRO A 535 -15.97 32.66 -0.40
CA PRO A 535 -14.72 32.16 -0.93
C PRO A 535 -13.85 31.59 0.19
N GLY A 536 -13.11 30.51 -0.09
CA GLY A 536 -12.11 30.00 0.85
C GLY A 536 -10.86 30.89 0.83
N ASP A 537 -10.69 31.74 1.84
CA ASP A 537 -9.44 32.52 1.98
C ASP A 537 -8.30 31.59 2.42
N LYS A 538 -7.16 31.66 1.72
CA LYS A 538 -5.90 31.10 2.23
C LYS A 538 -5.30 32.15 3.16
N GLU A 539 -5.09 31.82 4.43
CA GLU A 539 -4.02 32.49 5.16
C GLU A 539 -2.72 32.16 4.42
N ASP A 540 -2.17 33.15 3.72
CA ASP A 540 -0.74 33.14 3.36
C ASP A 540 0.02 33.12 4.69
N THR A 541 0.31 31.92 5.18
CA THR A 541 1.19 31.74 6.32
C THR A 541 2.59 32.19 5.88
N PRO A 542 3.21 33.18 6.55
CA PRO A 542 4.53 33.69 6.18
C PRO A 542 5.69 32.71 6.42
#